data_AF-A0A803K5A9-F1
#
_entry.id   AF-A0A803K5A9-F1
#
_cell.length_a   1.000
_cell.length_b   1.000
_cell.length_c   1.000
_cell.angle_alpha   90.00
_cell.angle_beta   90.00
_cell.angle_gamma   90.00
#
_symmetry.space_group_name_H-M   'P 1'
#
loop_
_entity.id
_entity.type
_entity.pdbx_description
1 polymer ?
#
loop_
_entity_poly.entity_id
_entity_poly.type
_entity_poly.pdbx_seq_one_letter_code
_entity_poly.pdbx_strand_id
1 'polypeptide(L)'
;MKTTEQQFQQISRLAALQHRAKDSVYLPTAREVQDYIPSQFYKALKPQSWLNMVMQHMQQIQPLSPHQGRAQFLGLVSAFPMFGSSFFYIQSCSNNTVIAPCILAVNQNGLNFLNKETHVCICCSYTCLSIIHTGNNR
;
A
#
# COMPACT_ATOMS: atom_id res chain seq x y z
N MET A 1 6.00 20.39 -8.47
CA MET A 1 6.21 19.64 -7.22
C MET A 1 4.94 19.63 -6.33
N LYS A 2 3.75 19.29 -6.87
CA LYS A 2 2.47 19.27 -6.12
C LYS A 2 2.10 17.89 -5.55
N THR A 3 2.88 16.87 -5.88
CA THR A 3 2.51 15.46 -5.68
C THR A 3 2.64 15.01 -4.22
N THR A 4 3.62 15.55 -3.48
CA THR A 4 3.97 15.07 -2.13
C THR A 4 2.92 15.47 -1.07
N GLU A 5 2.39 16.68 -1.14
CA GLU A 5 1.36 17.14 -0.19
C GLU A 5 0.04 16.41 -0.39
N GLN A 6 -0.38 16.20 -1.66
CA GLN A 6 -1.56 15.39 -1.96
C GLN A 6 -1.38 13.93 -1.51
N GLN A 7 -0.19 13.36 -1.67
CA GLN A 7 0.13 12.03 -1.13
C GLN A 7 0.01 11.98 0.39
N PHE A 8 0.54 12.97 1.11
CA PHE A 8 0.39 13.03 2.57
C PHE A 8 -1.07 13.13 3.00
N GLN A 9 -1.87 13.96 2.31
CA GLN A 9 -3.32 14.05 2.56
C GLN A 9 -4.04 12.70 2.35
N GLN A 10 -3.71 11.98 1.27
CA GLN A 10 -4.26 10.65 1.01
C GLN A 10 -3.86 9.64 2.09
N ILE A 11 -2.59 9.63 2.50
CA ILE A 11 -2.08 8.72 3.53
C ILE A 11 -2.74 9.02 4.89
N SER A 12 -2.87 10.29 5.27
CA SER A 12 -3.57 10.69 6.50
C SER A 12 -5.03 10.29 6.49
N ARG A 13 -5.71 10.40 5.35
CA ARG A 13 -7.11 9.95 5.19
C ARG A 13 -7.22 8.44 5.32
N LEU A 14 -6.30 7.67 4.73
CA LEU A 14 -6.25 6.22 4.88
C LEU A 14 -6.05 5.80 6.35
N ALA A 15 -5.13 6.44 7.06
CA ALA A 15 -4.90 6.18 8.48
C ALA A 15 -6.14 6.47 9.34
N ALA A 16 -6.83 7.58 9.07
CA ALA A 16 -8.07 7.93 9.74
C ALA A 16 -9.17 6.87 9.48
N LEU A 17 -9.35 6.46 8.22
CA LEU A 17 -10.32 5.42 7.84
C LEU A 17 -9.96 4.05 8.43
N GLN A 18 -8.68 3.70 8.50
CA GLN A 18 -8.21 2.47 9.15
C GLN A 18 -8.53 2.46 10.64
N HIS A 19 -8.37 3.59 11.33
CA HIS A 19 -8.76 3.73 12.72
C HIS A 19 -10.27 3.56 12.89
N ARG A 20 -11.08 4.22 12.05
CA ARG A 20 -12.55 4.08 12.08
C ARG A 20 -13.01 2.65 11.76
N ALA A 21 -12.31 1.97 10.84
CA ALA A 21 -12.57 0.59 10.46
C ALA A 21 -12.33 -0.42 11.61
N LYS A 22 -11.48 -0.08 12.59
CA LYS A 22 -11.28 -0.87 13.81
C LYS A 22 -12.42 -0.73 14.83
N ASP A 23 -13.46 0.04 14.51
CA ASP A 23 -14.54 0.39 15.44
C ASP A 23 -14.06 1.22 16.64
N SER A 24 -12.91 1.87 16.49
CA SER A 24 -12.43 2.85 17.47
C SER A 24 -13.27 4.12 17.37
N VAL A 25 -13.87 4.52 18.50
CA VAL A 25 -14.67 5.75 18.64
C VAL A 25 -13.82 6.91 19.18
N TYR A 26 -12.64 6.61 19.74
CA TYR A 26 -11.70 7.59 20.26
C TYR A 26 -10.84 8.21 19.14
N LEU A 27 -10.09 9.26 19.48
CA LEU A 27 -9.16 9.90 18.55
C LEU A 27 -7.82 9.13 18.54
N PRO A 28 -7.22 8.89 17.37
CA PRO A 28 -5.98 8.14 17.29
C PRO A 28 -4.84 8.88 18.00
N THR A 29 -4.02 8.13 18.73
CA THR A 29 -2.81 8.63 19.39
C THR A 29 -1.64 8.73 18.40
N ALA A 30 -0.61 9.51 18.73
CA ALA A 30 0.60 9.61 17.90
C ALA A 30 1.25 8.24 17.62
N ARG A 31 1.16 7.32 18.59
CA ARG A 31 1.69 5.95 18.46
C ARG A 31 0.88 5.13 17.45
N GLU A 32 -0.44 5.22 17.51
CA GLU A 32 -1.29 4.53 16.52
C GLU A 32 -1.12 5.11 15.13
N VAL A 33 -0.97 6.43 15.00
CA VAL A 33 -0.66 7.07 13.71
C VAL A 33 0.66 6.54 13.16
N GLN A 34 1.70 6.38 13.99
CA GLN A 34 2.96 5.79 13.56
C GLN A 34 2.78 4.36 13.00
N ASP A 35 1.86 3.57 13.56
CA ASP A 35 1.56 2.21 13.08
C ASP A 35 0.71 2.20 11.79
N TYR A 36 -0.06 3.26 11.53
CA TYR A 36 -0.88 3.41 10.32
C TYR A 36 -0.11 3.98 9.13
N ILE A 37 0.89 4.84 9.39
CA ILE A 37 1.64 5.53 8.34
C ILE A 37 2.84 4.67 7.93
N PRO A 38 3.01 4.35 6.63
CA PRO A 38 4.16 3.58 6.17
C PRO A 38 5.47 4.28 6.52
N SER A 39 6.45 3.53 7.02
CA SER A 39 7.75 4.04 7.50
C SER A 39 8.50 4.90 6.47
N GLN A 40 8.33 4.59 5.18
CA GLN A 40 8.86 5.36 4.05
C GLN A 40 8.34 6.82 4.00
N PHE A 41 7.08 7.03 4.38
CA PHE A 41 6.46 8.37 4.41
C PHE A 41 6.55 9.01 5.79
N TYR A 42 6.60 8.20 6.86
CA TYR A 42 6.68 8.70 8.22
C TYR A 42 7.90 9.60 8.44
N LYS A 43 9.04 9.28 7.82
CA LYS A 43 10.27 10.09 7.87
C LYS A 43 10.16 11.46 7.16
N ALA A 44 9.15 11.66 6.32
CA ALA A 44 9.02 12.88 5.50
C ALA A 44 8.41 14.06 6.27
N LEU A 45 7.62 13.81 7.32
CA LEU A 45 7.01 14.85 8.16
C LEU A 45 7.24 14.55 9.64
N LYS A 46 7.07 15.57 10.49
CA LYS A 46 7.11 15.38 11.95
C LYS A 46 5.90 14.53 12.40
N PRO A 47 6.05 13.69 13.44
CA PRO A 47 4.93 12.89 13.99
C PRO A 47 3.68 13.72 14.32
N GLN A 48 3.87 14.91 14.90
CA GLN A 48 2.77 15.83 15.19
C GLN A 48 2.05 16.34 13.94
N SER A 49 2.76 16.57 12.84
CA SER A 49 2.13 16.97 11.57
C SER A 49 1.24 15.85 11.04
N TRP A 50 1.73 14.61 11.07
CA TRP A 50 0.92 13.43 10.73
C TRP A 50 -0.32 13.30 11.61
N LEU A 51 -0.15 13.44 12.93
CA LEU A 51 -1.25 13.37 13.88
C LEU A 51 -2.32 14.44 13.59
N ASN A 52 -1.92 15.70 13.42
CA ASN A 52 -2.84 16.80 13.13
C ASN A 52 -3.64 16.55 11.84
N MET A 53 -2.98 16.06 10.78
CA MET A 53 -3.64 15.73 9.52
C MET A 53 -4.63 14.58 9.70
N VAL A 54 -4.25 13.51 10.40
CA VAL A 54 -5.14 12.38 10.69
C VAL A 54 -6.32 12.81 11.54
N MET A 55 -6.11 13.64 12.57
CA MET A 55 -7.18 14.17 13.42
C MET A 55 -8.17 15.04 12.63
N GLN A 56 -7.67 15.85 11.71
CA GLN A 56 -8.51 16.66 10.82
C GLN A 56 -9.40 15.78 9.94
N HIS A 57 -8.83 14.73 9.32
CA HIS A 57 -9.61 13.77 8.54
C HIS A 57 -10.60 13.00 9.43
N MET A 58 -10.19 12.60 10.65
CA MET A 58 -11.02 11.90 11.62
C MET A 58 -12.32 12.65 11.92
N GLN A 59 -12.31 13.98 12.05
CA GLN A 59 -13.55 14.74 12.27
C GLN A 59 -14.53 14.64 11.08
N GLN A 60 -14.02 14.52 9.86
CA GLN A 60 -14.85 14.35 8.67
C GLN A 60 -15.45 12.94 8.55
N ILE A 61 -14.75 11.92 9.06
CA ILE A 61 -15.18 10.51 9.02
C ILE A 61 -15.78 9.99 10.32
N GLN A 62 -15.76 10.76 11.40
CA GLN A 62 -16.43 10.46 12.67
C GLN A 62 -17.90 10.06 12.50
N PRO A 63 -18.72 10.73 11.66
CA PRO A 63 -20.12 10.32 11.46
C PRO A 63 -20.28 9.01 10.67
N LEU A 64 -19.23 8.50 10.01
CA LEU A 64 -19.32 7.24 9.27
C LEU A 64 -19.43 6.07 10.23
N SER A 65 -20.19 5.04 9.87
CA SER A 65 -20.14 3.75 10.57
C SER A 65 -18.81 3.03 10.32
N PRO A 66 -18.40 2.07 11.18
CA PRO A 66 -17.20 1.27 10.95
C PRO A 66 -17.22 0.52 9.60
N HIS A 67 -18.39 0.06 9.18
CA HIS A 67 -18.60 -0.58 7.87
C HIS A 67 -18.37 0.40 6.72
N GLN A 68 -18.88 1.63 6.81
CA GLN A 68 -18.61 2.67 5.81
C GLN A 68 -17.14 3.09 5.80
N GLY A 69 -16.50 3.18 6.98
CA GLY A 69 -15.06 3.43 7.10
C GLY A 69 -14.23 2.37 6.37
N ARG A 70 -14.56 1.09 6.56
CA ARG A 70 -13.94 -0.04 5.83
C ARG A 70 -14.17 0.05 4.32
N ALA A 71 -15.41 0.30 3.89
CA ALA A 71 -15.73 0.40 2.47
C ALA A 71 -14.97 1.55 1.78
N GLN A 72 -14.90 2.73 2.42
CA GLN A 72 -14.12 3.85 1.89
C GLN A 72 -12.62 3.59 1.93
N PHE A 73 -12.11 2.96 3.00
CA PHE A 73 -10.72 2.55 3.07
C PHE A 73 -10.38 1.65 1.87
N LEU A 74 -11.16 0.58 1.68
CA LEU A 74 -11.02 -0.37 0.59
C LEU A 74 -11.13 0.29 -0.79
N GLY A 75 -12.07 1.21 -0.98
CA GLY A 75 -12.21 1.93 -2.24
C GLY A 75 -11.03 2.86 -2.56
N LEU A 76 -10.38 3.43 -1.54
CA LEU A 76 -9.15 4.20 -1.73
C LEU A 76 -7.96 3.28 -1.97
N VAL A 77 -7.81 2.21 -1.17
CA VAL A 77 -6.69 1.28 -1.34
C VAL A 77 -6.81 0.46 -2.63
N SER A 78 -8.01 0.23 -3.16
CA SER A 78 -8.20 -0.50 -4.42
C SER A 78 -7.64 0.20 -5.64
N ALA A 79 -7.46 1.52 -5.58
CA ALA A 79 -6.79 2.27 -6.63
C ALA A 79 -5.26 2.09 -6.62
N PHE A 80 -4.69 1.47 -5.58
CA PHE A 80 -3.25 1.24 -5.52
C PHE A 80 -2.86 0.07 -6.42
N PRO A 81 -1.78 0.21 -7.21
CA PRO A 81 -1.38 -0.79 -8.19
C PRO A 81 -0.97 -2.14 -7.58
N MET A 82 -0.72 -2.19 -6.27
CA MET A 82 -0.35 -3.40 -5.53
C MET A 82 -1.48 -3.96 -4.65
N PHE A 83 -2.68 -3.38 -4.71
CA PHE A 83 -3.80 -3.85 -3.90
C PHE A 83 -4.28 -5.21 -4.38
N GLY A 84 -4.47 -6.14 -3.43
CA GLY A 84 -4.82 -7.52 -3.73
C GLY A 84 -3.70 -8.31 -4.41
N SER A 85 -2.46 -7.81 -4.40
CA SER A 85 -1.32 -8.55 -4.92
C SER A 85 -0.90 -9.68 -3.99
N SER A 86 -0.64 -10.85 -4.57
CA SER A 86 0.08 -11.95 -3.92
C SER A 86 1.56 -11.81 -4.22
N PHE A 87 2.39 -11.74 -3.18
CA PHE A 87 3.84 -11.52 -3.31
C PHE A 87 4.61 -12.83 -3.20
N PHE A 88 5.43 -13.15 -4.19
CA PHE A 88 6.28 -14.34 -4.25
C PHE A 88 7.74 -13.93 -4.35
N TYR A 89 8.60 -14.57 -3.58
CA TYR A 89 10.04 -14.34 -3.68
C TYR A 89 10.63 -15.21 -4.78
N ILE A 90 11.31 -14.58 -5.74
CA ILE A 90 11.96 -15.25 -6.86
C ILE A 90 13.47 -15.19 -6.66
N GLN A 91 14.09 -16.35 -6.40
CA GLN A 91 15.53 -16.48 -6.20
C GLN A 91 16.33 -16.40 -7.52
N SER A 92 15.83 -17.03 -8.57
CA SER A 92 16.43 -17.03 -9.89
C SER A 92 15.35 -16.85 -10.96
N CYS A 93 15.68 -16.11 -12.00
CA CYS A 93 14.83 -15.97 -13.17
C CYS A 93 15.65 -16.40 -14.39
N SER A 94 15.09 -17.27 -15.23
CA SER A 94 15.72 -17.72 -16.48
C SER A 94 15.69 -16.62 -17.56
N ASN A 95 14.96 -15.53 -17.33
CA ASN A 95 14.86 -14.41 -18.25
C ASN A 95 15.85 -13.31 -17.87
N ASN A 96 16.80 -13.01 -18.75
CA ASN A 96 17.83 -11.99 -18.56
C ASN A 96 17.27 -10.55 -18.47
N THR A 97 15.98 -10.32 -18.79
CA THR A 97 15.34 -9.02 -18.59
C THR A 97 14.89 -8.78 -17.15
N VAL A 98 14.84 -9.82 -16.31
CA VAL A 98 14.43 -9.72 -14.90
C VAL A 98 15.64 -9.92 -14.01
N ILE A 99 16.01 -8.87 -13.29
CA ILE A 99 17.14 -8.91 -12.33
C ILE A 99 16.67 -9.65 -11.07
N ALA A 100 17.13 -10.89 -10.89
CA ALA A 100 16.94 -11.67 -9.67
C ALA A 100 18.06 -11.40 -8.64
N PRO A 101 17.81 -11.49 -7.32
CA PRO A 101 16.54 -11.87 -6.69
C PRO A 101 15.52 -10.72 -6.67
N CYS A 102 14.25 -11.04 -6.93
CA CYS A 102 13.15 -10.06 -7.00
C CYS A 102 11.87 -10.58 -6.32
N ILE A 103 10.91 -9.68 -6.09
CA ILE A 103 9.60 -10.01 -5.56
C ILE A 103 8.58 -9.91 -6.71
N LEU A 104 7.87 -11.00 -6.99
CA LEU A 104 6.78 -11.05 -7.95
C LEU A 104 5.46 -10.75 -7.25
N ALA A 105 4.80 -9.67 -7.64
CA ALA A 105 3.46 -9.29 -7.20
C ALA A 105 2.43 -9.65 -8.27
N VAL A 106 1.54 -10.60 -7.96
CA VAL A 106 0.47 -11.08 -8.86
C VAL A 106 -0.87 -10.49 -8.44
N ASN A 107 -1.53 -9.72 -9.30
CA ASN A 107 -2.87 -9.20 -9.06
C ASN A 107 -3.73 -9.24 -10.32
N GLN A 108 -4.97 -8.73 -10.23
CA GLN A 108 -5.90 -8.66 -11.37
C GLN A 108 -5.37 -7.82 -12.55
N ASN A 109 -4.40 -6.93 -12.31
CA ASN A 109 -3.75 -6.12 -13.34
C ASN A 109 -2.57 -6.86 -14.02
N GLY A 110 -2.16 -8.03 -13.51
CA GLY A 110 -1.11 -8.87 -14.07
C GLY A 110 0.05 -9.15 -13.12
N LEU A 111 1.24 -9.32 -13.69
CA LEU A 111 2.47 -9.66 -12.99
C LEU A 111 3.37 -8.43 -12.87
N ASN A 112 3.76 -8.07 -11.65
CA ASN A 112 4.66 -6.95 -11.36
C ASN A 112 5.94 -7.48 -10.70
N PHE A 113 7.11 -7.12 -11.25
CA PHE A 113 8.40 -7.49 -10.67
C PHE A 113 8.97 -6.30 -9.89
N LEU A 114 9.20 -6.51 -8.61
CA LEU A 114 9.69 -5.53 -7.64
C LEU A 114 11.13 -5.87 -7.25
N ASN A 115 11.99 -4.85 -7.12
CA ASN A 115 13.32 -5.07 -6.58
C ASN A 115 13.25 -5.36 -5.07
N LYS A 116 14.03 -6.33 -4.60
CA LYS A 116 14.10 -6.67 -3.17
C LYS A 116 14.60 -5.51 -2.29
N GLU A 117 15.42 -4.60 -2.83
CA GLU A 117 16.07 -3.53 -2.06
C GLU A 117 15.30 -2.21 -2.12
N THR A 118 14.77 -1.86 -3.30
CA THR A 118 14.09 -0.57 -3.46
C THR A 118 12.58 -0.65 -3.26
N HIS A 119 11.97 -1.84 -3.30
CA HIS A 119 10.50 -2.01 -3.35
C HIS A 119 9.82 -1.15 -4.43
N VAL A 120 10.58 -0.63 -5.40
CA VAL A 120 10.10 0.15 -6.54
C VAL A 120 9.74 -0.83 -7.65
N CYS A 121 8.56 -0.66 -8.26
CA CYS A 121 8.17 -1.40 -9.47
C CYS A 121 9.24 -1.21 -10.54
N ILE A 122 9.95 -2.28 -10.91
CA ILE A 122 11.00 -2.22 -11.92
C ILE A 122 10.38 -2.26 -13.33
N CYS A 123 9.19 -2.86 -13.49
CA CYS A 123 8.59 -3.03 -14.81
C CYS A 123 7.07 -2.83 -14.77
N CYS A 124 6.58 -1.88 -15.58
CA CYS A 124 5.17 -1.77 -15.91
C CYS A 124 4.79 -2.87 -16.91
N SER A 125 3.77 -3.65 -16.56
CA SER A 125 2.84 -4.30 -17.48
C SER A 125 3.46 -5.25 -18.51
N TYR A 126 3.72 -6.50 -18.13
CA TYR A 126 3.59 -7.58 -19.10
C TYR A 126 2.18 -8.15 -19.01
N THR A 127 1.38 -7.85 -20.04
CA THR A 127 0.17 -8.62 -20.36
C THR A 127 0.58 -10.08 -20.44
N CYS A 128 -0.10 -10.96 -19.70
CA CYS A 128 0.15 -12.40 -19.65
C CYS A 128 0.40 -13.01 -21.04
N LEU A 129 1.66 -13.13 -21.47
CA LEU A 129 2.08 -13.92 -22.64
C LEU A 129 3.52 -14.42 -22.43
N SER A 130 3.71 -15.29 -21.44
CA SER A 130 4.68 -16.42 -21.47
C SER A 130 4.66 -17.17 -20.15
N ILE A 131 3.69 -18.08 -20.06
CA ILE A 131 3.73 -19.42 -19.45
C ILE A 131 4.87 -19.63 -18.42
N ILE A 132 4.52 -19.56 -17.12
CA ILE A 132 5.32 -20.22 -16.08
C ILE A 132 5.12 -21.73 -16.26
N HIS A 133 6.15 -22.41 -16.77
CA HIS A 133 6.23 -23.87 -16.72
C HIS A 133 6.69 -24.24 -15.30
N THR A 134 5.79 -24.73 -14.45
CA THR A 134 6.18 -25.37 -13.18
C THR A 134 6.80 -26.73 -13.50
N GLY A 135 8.12 -26.75 -13.69
CA GLY A 135 8.89 -27.98 -13.82
C GLY A 135 8.88 -28.77 -12.52
N ASN A 136 7.93 -29.69 -12.40
CA ASN A 136 7.88 -30.70 -11.35
C ASN A 136 8.91 -31.79 -11.67
N ASN A 137 10.09 -31.74 -11.05
CA ASN A 137 11.06 -32.82 -11.17
C ASN A 137 10.77 -33.87 -10.08
N ARG A 138 10.27 -35.03 -10.49
CA ARG A 138 10.37 -36.29 -9.72
C ARG A 138 11.80 -36.78 -9.70
#